data_AF-A0A7K8YX09-F1
#
_entry.id   AF-A0A7K8YX09-F1
#
_cell.length_a   1.000
_cell.length_b   1.000
_cell.length_c   1.000
_cell.angle_alpha   90.00
_cell.angle_beta   90.00
_cell.angle_gamma   90.00
#
_symmetry.space_group_name_H-M   'P 1'
#
loop_
_entity.id
_entity.type
_entity.pdbx_description
1 polymer ?
#
loop_
_entity_poly.entity_id
_entity_poly.type
_entity_poly.pdbx_seq_one_letter_code
_entity_poly.pdbx_strand_id
1 'polypeptide(L)'
;LKRLREAESQYKPILDKNKRLSRKNEELSHALRRMENKLKFVTQENIAMRQRTGAIRRPSSLNDLDHSQEEREVDFLRLQVIEQQNIIDELSKTLETAGYVKSVMERDKLLRFRKQRKKMTRIPKKPVVETFYGYDEEASLESDGSSISYQTDRTDQTPCTPEDDLEEGMAKEETELRFRQLTMEYQALQRAYALLQEQVGGTLDAEREVKTREQLQAEIHRSQAQIEDLEKALAEQGQDMKWIEEKQALYRRNQELVEKIKQMEAEEARLKHDVQDVKDQNELLEFRILELEERERRSPAINFLHGPFTEGKSPLQVYCEAEGVTDIVVAELMKKLDILGDNANLTNEEQVVIIQARTVLTLAEKWLQQIEVTESALQQKMLDLENEKELFSKQKGYLDDELDFRKQSLDQAHKQILELEAMLYDALQQEAGAKISELLSEEEKEKLKSAVEQWKRQVMSELRERDAQILRERMELIQHAQQRIKELEERIEGQKRQIKELEEKFLFLFLFFSLAFILWS
;
A
#
# COMPACT_ATOMS: atom_id res chain seq x y z
N LEU A 1 46.16 -3.37 -29.80
CA LEU A 1 45.15 -2.29 -29.94
C LEU A 1 43.72 -2.81 -29.97
N LYS A 2 43.20 -3.46 -31.03
CA LYS A 2 41.78 -3.89 -31.10
C LYS A 2 41.32 -4.74 -29.90
N ARG A 3 42.00 -5.85 -29.61
CA ARG A 3 41.76 -6.70 -28.42
C ARG A 3 41.82 -5.95 -27.08
N LEU A 4 42.58 -4.87 -27.02
CA LEU A 4 42.76 -4.06 -25.80
C LEU A 4 41.52 -3.17 -25.57
N ARG A 5 40.97 -2.56 -26.63
CA ARG A 5 39.69 -1.84 -26.57
C ARG A 5 38.51 -2.78 -26.29
N GLU A 6 38.53 -3.99 -26.85
CA GLU A 6 37.51 -5.02 -26.56
C GLU A 6 37.55 -5.45 -25.09
N ALA A 7 38.74 -5.65 -24.51
CA ALA A 7 38.92 -5.90 -23.08
C ALA A 7 38.47 -4.70 -22.22
N GLU A 8 38.86 -3.46 -22.55
CA GLU A 8 38.38 -2.25 -21.84
C GLU A 8 36.85 -2.12 -21.88
N SER A 9 36.23 -2.43 -23.03
CA SER A 9 34.77 -2.39 -23.20
C SER A 9 34.05 -3.40 -22.30
N GLN A 10 34.66 -4.55 -22.01
CA GLN A 10 34.10 -5.57 -21.11
C GLN A 10 34.42 -5.28 -19.64
N TYR A 11 35.58 -4.68 -19.34
CA TYR A 11 36.03 -4.45 -17.97
C TYR A 11 35.43 -3.18 -17.33
N LYS A 12 35.17 -2.14 -18.13
CA LYS A 12 34.62 -0.86 -17.65
C LYS A 12 33.25 -0.97 -16.96
N PRO A 13 32.26 -1.73 -17.49
CA PRO A 13 30.98 -1.96 -16.78
C PRO A 13 31.15 -2.69 -15.45
N ILE A 14 32.12 -3.61 -15.36
CA ILE A 14 32.41 -4.38 -14.14
C ILE A 14 33.04 -3.46 -13.08
N LEU A 15 33.99 -2.61 -13.47
CA LEU A 15 34.55 -1.56 -12.60
C LEU A 15 33.48 -0.60 -12.07
N ASP A 16 32.56 -0.14 -12.93
CA ASP A 16 31.51 0.79 -12.52
C ASP A 16 30.40 0.11 -11.69
N LYS A 17 30.21 -1.21 -11.83
CA LYS A 17 29.38 -2.02 -10.92
C LYS A 17 30.08 -2.19 -9.57
N ASN A 18 31.39 -2.47 -9.56
CA ASN A 18 32.17 -2.64 -8.34
C ASN A 18 32.21 -1.33 -7.52
N LYS A 19 32.50 -0.18 -8.16
CA LYS A 19 32.42 1.14 -7.50
C LYS A 19 31.05 1.44 -6.86
N ARG A 20 29.95 1.03 -7.51
CA ARG A 20 28.59 1.17 -6.94
C ARG A 20 28.38 0.25 -5.74
N LEU A 21 28.88 -0.98 -5.78
CA LEU A 21 28.83 -1.91 -4.66
C LEU A 21 29.69 -1.45 -3.48
N SER A 22 30.89 -0.90 -3.71
CA SER A 22 31.73 -0.31 -2.65
C SER A 22 31.02 0.81 -1.92
N ARG A 23 30.42 1.78 -2.63
CA ARG A 23 29.62 2.86 -2.02
C ARG A 23 28.46 2.32 -1.19
N LYS A 24 27.72 1.33 -1.72
CA LYS A 24 26.62 0.70 -0.98
C LYS A 24 27.12 -0.07 0.26
N ASN A 25 28.33 -0.62 0.23
CA ASN A 25 28.95 -1.28 1.36
C ASN A 25 29.43 -0.28 2.44
N GLU A 26 29.93 0.89 2.02
CA GLU A 26 30.23 2.03 2.90
C GLU A 26 28.95 2.54 3.59
N GLU A 27 27.87 2.76 2.83
CA GLU A 27 26.55 3.15 3.35
C GLU A 27 26.01 2.15 4.38
N LEU A 28 26.10 0.85 4.09
CA LEU A 28 25.72 -0.23 5.01
C LEU A 28 26.61 -0.26 6.25
N SER A 29 27.92 -0.07 6.11
CA SER A 29 28.86 0.01 7.24
C SER A 29 28.55 1.19 8.16
N HIS A 30 28.16 2.35 7.59
CA HIS A 30 27.69 3.49 8.37
C HIS A 30 26.34 3.22 9.06
N ALA A 31 25.42 2.51 8.41
CA ALA A 31 24.16 2.08 9.03
C ALA A 31 24.40 1.11 10.20
N LEU A 32 25.30 0.15 10.03
CA LEU A 32 25.66 -0.85 11.03
C LEU A 32 26.27 -0.18 12.28
N ARG A 33 27.24 0.74 12.11
CA ARG A 33 27.78 1.54 13.23
C ARG A 33 26.71 2.36 13.97
N ARG A 34 25.69 2.88 13.28
CA ARG A 34 24.56 3.58 13.94
C ARG A 34 23.73 2.61 14.79
N MET A 35 23.50 1.38 14.31
CA MET A 35 22.80 0.35 15.06
C MET A 35 23.61 -0.16 16.26
N GLU A 36 24.92 -0.36 16.12
CA GLU A 36 25.82 -0.69 17.24
C GLU A 36 25.80 0.39 18.34
N ASN A 37 25.79 1.68 17.95
CA ASN A 37 25.71 2.77 18.92
C ASN A 37 24.36 2.83 19.63
N LYS A 38 23.24 2.57 18.92
CA LYS A 38 21.93 2.40 19.55
C LYS A 38 21.91 1.22 20.53
N LEU A 39 22.48 0.08 20.13
CA LEU A 39 22.57 -1.11 20.99
C LEU A 39 23.40 -0.84 22.24
N LYS A 40 24.52 -0.12 22.13
CA LYS A 40 25.32 0.33 23.29
C LYS A 40 24.52 1.23 24.22
N PHE A 41 23.77 2.19 23.69
CA PHE A 41 22.92 3.08 24.50
C PHE A 41 21.85 2.30 25.26
N VAL A 42 21.07 1.45 24.56
CA VAL A 42 20.03 0.59 25.18
C VAL A 42 20.65 -0.37 26.21
N THR A 43 21.85 -0.89 25.96
CA THR A 43 22.56 -1.75 26.93
C THR A 43 22.98 -0.97 28.19
N GLN A 44 23.48 0.25 28.04
CA GLN A 44 23.82 1.13 29.17
C GLN A 44 22.58 1.54 29.96
N GLU A 45 21.47 1.86 29.28
CA GLU A 45 20.19 2.16 29.90
C GLU A 45 19.63 0.96 30.66
N ASN A 46 19.70 -0.26 30.09
CA ASN A 46 19.26 -1.48 30.77
C ASN A 46 20.10 -1.76 32.04
N ILE A 47 21.42 -1.51 31.99
CA ILE A 47 22.30 -1.60 33.16
C ILE A 47 21.93 -0.54 34.21
N ALA A 48 21.67 0.70 33.80
CA ALA A 48 21.25 1.78 34.70
C ALA A 48 19.89 1.50 35.36
N MET A 49 18.93 0.93 34.60
CA MET A 49 17.64 0.49 35.14
C MET A 49 17.80 -0.65 36.14
N ARG A 50 18.65 -1.65 35.85
CA ARG A 50 18.98 -2.73 36.80
C ARG A 50 19.65 -2.22 38.09
N GLN A 51 20.49 -1.19 37.99
CA GLN A 51 21.07 -0.52 39.16
C GLN A 51 20.02 0.28 39.96
N ARG A 52 19.08 0.96 39.29
CA ARG A 52 17.95 1.66 39.94
C ARG A 52 16.99 0.71 40.67
N THR A 53 16.79 -0.51 40.17
CA THR A 53 16.02 -1.56 40.86
C THR A 53 16.82 -2.34 41.92
N GLY A 54 18.09 -2.00 42.13
CA GLY A 54 19.05 -2.80 42.90
C GLY A 54 19.14 -2.50 44.40
N ALA A 55 18.04 -2.56 45.16
CA ALA A 55 18.12 -2.47 46.64
C ALA A 55 16.96 -3.13 47.42
N ILE A 56 16.33 -4.21 46.94
CA ILE A 56 15.33 -4.95 47.74
C ILE A 56 16.05 -5.72 48.88
N ARG A 57 16.23 -5.06 50.03
CA ARG A 57 16.47 -5.74 51.31
C ARG A 57 15.28 -6.66 51.59
N ARG A 58 15.55 -7.92 51.95
CA ARG A 58 14.53 -8.90 52.34
C ARG A 58 13.61 -8.32 53.44
N PRO A 59 12.30 -8.14 53.20
CA PRO A 59 11.36 -7.80 54.25
C PRO A 59 11.12 -9.00 55.17
N SER A 60 10.90 -8.73 56.45
CA SER A 60 10.64 -9.74 57.47
C SER A 60 9.26 -9.54 58.13
N SER A 61 8.20 -9.49 57.31
CA SER A 61 6.82 -9.72 57.74
C SER A 61 5.93 -10.03 56.53
N LEU A 62 4.75 -10.62 56.74
CA LEU A 62 3.83 -10.97 55.66
C LEU A 62 2.99 -9.78 55.16
N ASN A 63 2.81 -8.73 55.97
CA ASN A 63 1.95 -7.59 55.64
C ASN A 63 2.60 -6.56 54.70
N ASP A 64 3.94 -6.51 54.62
CA ASP A 64 4.64 -5.58 53.74
C ASP A 64 4.60 -6.02 52.25
N LEU A 65 4.15 -7.25 51.97
CA LEU A 65 4.08 -7.81 50.62
C LEU A 65 2.91 -7.24 49.81
N ASP A 66 1.73 -7.10 50.41
CA ASP A 66 0.52 -6.64 49.71
C ASP A 66 0.66 -5.19 49.23
N HIS A 67 0.86 -4.24 50.15
CA HIS A 67 0.96 -2.82 49.79
C HIS A 67 2.14 -2.53 48.85
N SER A 68 3.27 -3.23 49.01
CA SER A 68 4.39 -3.05 48.08
C SER A 68 4.11 -3.69 46.71
N GLN A 69 3.24 -4.69 46.61
CA GLN A 69 2.81 -5.24 45.32
C GLN A 69 1.80 -4.30 44.65
N GLU A 70 0.77 -3.83 45.37
CA GLU A 70 -0.19 -2.83 44.87
C GLU A 70 0.51 -1.55 44.41
N GLU A 71 1.47 -1.02 45.17
CA GLU A 71 2.22 0.18 44.78
C GLU A 71 3.06 -0.03 43.50
N ARG A 72 3.63 -1.23 43.31
CA ARG A 72 4.33 -1.61 42.07
C ARG A 72 3.38 -1.82 40.89
N GLU A 73 2.19 -2.33 41.11
CA GLU A 73 1.15 -2.48 40.07
C GLU A 73 0.59 -1.11 39.66
N VAL A 74 0.37 -0.20 40.61
CA VAL A 74 0.00 1.21 40.35
C VAL A 74 1.09 1.95 39.58
N ASP A 75 2.36 1.80 39.94
CA ASP A 75 3.45 2.43 39.20
C ASP A 75 3.67 1.81 37.81
N PHE A 76 3.42 0.50 37.63
CA PHE A 76 3.40 -0.14 36.31
C PHE A 76 2.27 0.40 35.43
N LEU A 77 1.05 0.53 35.97
CA LEU A 77 -0.10 1.11 35.28
C LEU A 77 0.14 2.58 34.92
N ARG A 78 0.74 3.37 35.81
CA ARG A 78 1.16 4.75 35.51
C ARG A 78 2.16 4.82 34.37
N LEU A 79 3.15 3.93 34.34
CA LEU A 79 4.12 3.85 33.25
C LEU A 79 3.44 3.49 31.92
N GLN A 80 2.50 2.54 31.95
CA GLN A 80 1.73 2.13 30.78
C GLN A 80 0.81 3.25 30.25
N VAL A 81 0.20 4.04 31.14
CA VAL A 81 -0.59 5.24 30.77
C VAL A 81 0.31 6.30 30.13
N ILE A 82 1.50 6.55 30.68
CA ILE A 82 2.48 7.49 30.09
C ILE A 82 2.95 7.01 28.71
N GLU A 83 3.18 5.70 28.53
CA GLU A 83 3.59 5.13 27.26
C GLU A 83 2.45 5.19 26.21
N GLN A 84 1.21 4.90 26.60
CA GLN A 84 0.05 5.11 25.73
C GLN A 84 -0.16 6.59 25.37
N GLN A 85 0.04 7.52 26.31
CA GLN A 85 -0.03 8.96 26.01
C GLN A 85 1.05 9.39 25.02
N ASN A 86 2.29 8.89 25.17
CA ASN A 86 3.36 9.16 24.19
C ASN A 86 3.01 8.63 22.79
N ILE A 87 2.42 7.44 22.69
CA ILE A 87 1.95 6.87 21.42
C ILE A 87 0.82 7.72 20.83
N ILE A 88 -0.14 8.17 21.63
CA ILE A 88 -1.23 9.07 21.21
C ILE A 88 -0.66 10.41 20.70
N ASP A 89 0.35 10.96 21.38
CA ASP A 89 1.02 12.20 20.99
C ASP A 89 1.81 12.05 19.67
N GLU A 90 2.48 10.92 19.45
CA GLU A 90 3.17 10.63 18.17
C GLU A 90 2.18 10.39 17.03
N LEU A 91 1.08 9.67 17.28
CA LEU A 91 0.00 9.48 16.31
C LEU A 91 -0.69 10.81 15.97
N SER A 92 -0.87 11.70 16.95
CA SER A 92 -1.42 13.04 16.74
C SER A 92 -0.48 13.90 15.86
N LYS A 93 0.82 13.95 16.18
CA LYS A 93 1.84 14.68 15.40
C LYS A 93 1.98 14.13 13.97
N THR A 94 1.90 12.82 13.79
CA THR A 94 1.93 12.21 12.44
C THR A 94 0.65 12.47 11.66
N LEU A 95 -0.51 12.51 12.30
CA LEU A 95 -1.78 12.90 11.68
C LEU A 95 -1.80 14.39 11.29
N GLU A 96 -1.31 15.29 12.14
CA GLU A 96 -1.12 16.71 11.80
C GLU A 96 -0.16 16.89 10.61
N THR A 97 0.96 16.18 10.61
CA THR A 97 1.94 16.20 9.51
C THR A 97 1.33 15.67 8.22
N ALA A 98 0.56 14.56 8.28
CA ALA A 98 -0.17 14.02 7.14
C ALA A 98 -1.26 14.99 6.63
N GLY A 99 -1.96 15.68 7.53
CA GLY A 99 -2.91 16.74 7.21
C GLY A 99 -2.25 17.94 6.51
N TYR A 100 -1.07 18.35 6.97
CA TYR A 100 -0.29 19.41 6.34
C TYR A 100 0.19 18.99 4.94
N VAL A 101 0.73 17.77 4.79
CA VAL A 101 1.14 17.21 3.49
C VAL A 101 -0.06 17.10 2.54
N LYS A 102 -1.23 16.63 3.01
CA LYS A 102 -2.48 16.58 2.24
C LYS A 102 -2.91 17.98 1.77
N SER A 103 -2.93 18.96 2.66
CA SER A 103 -3.26 20.36 2.35
C SER A 103 -2.30 20.98 1.33
N VAL A 104 -0.99 20.73 1.45
CA VAL A 104 0.02 21.15 0.47
C VAL A 104 -0.22 20.47 -0.89
N MET A 105 -0.45 19.15 -0.91
CA MET A 105 -0.74 18.41 -2.14
C MET A 105 -2.05 18.86 -2.83
N GLU A 106 -3.09 19.18 -2.06
CA GLU A 106 -4.37 19.70 -2.57
C GLU A 106 -4.20 21.12 -3.13
N ARG A 107 -3.48 22.00 -2.42
CA ARG A 107 -3.13 23.35 -2.90
C ARG A 107 -2.33 23.29 -4.21
N ASP A 108 -1.40 22.36 -4.31
CA ASP A 108 -0.54 22.16 -5.47
C ASP A 108 -1.29 21.51 -6.66
N LYS A 109 -2.24 20.59 -6.38
CA LYS A 109 -3.25 20.13 -7.36
C LYS A 109 -4.13 21.29 -7.85
N LEU A 110 -4.64 22.15 -6.96
CA LEU A 110 -5.43 23.33 -7.34
C LEU A 110 -4.63 24.31 -8.21
N LEU A 111 -3.35 24.52 -7.91
CA LEU A 111 -2.45 25.34 -8.72
C LEU A 111 -2.23 24.72 -10.12
N ARG A 112 -2.10 23.38 -10.22
CA ARG A 112 -2.07 22.67 -11.52
C ARG A 112 -3.38 22.86 -12.30
N PHE A 113 -4.54 22.64 -11.69
CA PHE A 113 -5.85 22.87 -12.32
C PHE A 113 -6.05 24.34 -12.75
N ARG A 114 -5.63 25.31 -11.94
CA ARG A 114 -5.72 26.75 -12.27
C ARG A 114 -4.76 27.14 -13.40
N LYS A 115 -3.59 26.49 -13.50
CA LYS A 115 -2.67 26.62 -14.65
C LYS A 115 -3.23 25.97 -15.92
N GLN A 116 -3.90 24.81 -15.84
CA GLN A 116 -4.60 24.18 -16.96
C GLN A 116 -5.79 25.01 -17.47
N ARG A 117 -6.68 25.48 -16.58
CA ARG A 117 -7.80 26.36 -16.97
C ARG A 117 -7.31 27.64 -17.65
N LYS A 118 -6.23 28.26 -17.17
CA LYS A 118 -5.60 29.43 -17.84
C LYS A 118 -5.05 29.14 -19.24
N LYS A 119 -4.64 27.90 -19.53
CA LYS A 119 -4.24 27.48 -20.90
C LYS A 119 -5.46 27.23 -21.79
N MET A 120 -6.55 26.66 -21.26
CA MET A 120 -7.78 26.39 -22.01
C MET A 120 -8.65 27.63 -22.26
N THR A 121 -8.49 28.72 -21.50
CA THR A 121 -9.21 29.99 -21.74
C THR A 121 -8.61 30.87 -22.84
N ARG A 122 -7.51 30.48 -23.48
CA ARG A 122 -7.03 31.12 -24.73
C ARG A 122 -7.55 30.37 -25.96
N ILE A 123 -8.87 30.46 -26.17
CA ILE A 123 -9.50 30.16 -27.46
C ILE A 123 -9.27 31.40 -28.35
N PRO A 124 -8.58 31.30 -29.49
CA PRO A 124 -8.53 32.40 -30.44
C PRO A 124 -9.91 32.55 -31.09
N LYS A 125 -10.58 33.67 -30.83
CA LYS A 125 -11.81 34.03 -31.56
C LYS A 125 -11.44 34.29 -33.02
N LYS A 126 -11.85 33.41 -33.93
CA LYS A 126 -11.92 33.75 -35.36
C LYS A 126 -13.08 34.72 -35.57
N PRO A 127 -12.88 35.93 -36.11
CA PRO A 127 -13.98 36.70 -36.66
C PRO A 127 -14.46 36.04 -37.95
N VAL A 128 -15.77 35.87 -38.09
CA VAL A 128 -16.40 35.56 -39.37
C VAL A 128 -16.49 36.87 -40.16
N VAL A 129 -16.02 36.86 -41.40
CA VAL A 129 -16.22 37.95 -42.37
C VAL A 129 -16.73 37.30 -43.66
N GLU A 130 -17.94 37.67 -44.07
CA GLU A 130 -18.49 37.27 -45.36
C GLU A 130 -18.12 38.30 -46.44
N THR A 131 -17.38 37.82 -47.43
CA THR A 131 -17.32 38.25 -48.85
C THR A 131 -17.70 39.70 -49.23
N PHE A 132 -16.74 40.47 -49.76
CA PHE A 132 -16.87 41.10 -51.09
C PHE A 132 -15.52 41.52 -51.73
N TYR A 133 -15.56 41.76 -53.04
CA TYR A 133 -14.50 42.16 -53.99
C TYR A 133 -13.47 43.23 -53.56
N GLY A 134 -12.27 43.19 -54.17
CA GLY A 134 -11.54 44.42 -54.56
C GLY A 134 -10.00 44.36 -54.58
N TYR A 135 -9.41 44.84 -55.68
CA TYR A 135 -8.11 45.52 -55.90
C TYR A 135 -7.11 45.64 -54.72
N ASP A 136 -5.81 45.33 -54.83
CA ASP A 136 -4.71 45.80 -55.73
C ASP A 136 -3.77 46.78 -54.99
N GLU A 137 -2.49 46.84 -55.40
CA GLU A 137 -1.41 47.79 -54.99
C GLU A 137 -1.12 47.96 -53.47
N GLU A 138 0.01 47.45 -52.98
CA GLU A 138 1.31 48.16 -52.79
C GLU A 138 1.44 48.89 -51.43
N ALA A 139 2.66 49.39 -51.15
CA ALA A 139 3.08 50.12 -49.94
C ALA A 139 3.15 49.29 -48.62
N SER A 140 4.21 49.38 -47.80
CA SER A 140 5.50 50.06 -47.95
C SER A 140 6.49 49.55 -46.87
N LEU A 141 7.79 49.61 -47.18
CA LEU A 141 8.99 49.90 -46.35
C LEU A 141 8.97 49.56 -44.82
N GLU A 142 10.05 49.07 -44.20
CA GLU A 142 11.46 49.36 -44.45
C GLU A 142 12.42 48.40 -43.69
N SER A 143 13.73 48.59 -43.89
CA SER A 143 14.87 48.17 -43.05
C SER A 143 15.56 46.79 -43.29
N ASP A 144 16.50 46.85 -44.24
CA ASP A 144 17.94 46.55 -44.09
C ASP A 144 18.46 45.12 -43.80
N GLY A 145 19.36 44.64 -44.69
CA GLY A 145 20.11 43.39 -44.45
C GLY A 145 20.97 42.81 -45.60
N SER A 146 21.46 43.63 -46.54
CA SER A 146 22.37 43.25 -47.65
C SER A 146 23.65 42.51 -47.15
N SER A 147 24.44 41.71 -47.90
CA SER A 147 24.82 41.63 -49.34
C SER A 147 25.46 40.24 -49.62
N ILE A 148 25.95 39.78 -50.78
CA ILE A 148 26.04 40.20 -52.21
C ILE A 148 26.33 38.91 -53.06
N SER A 149 26.10 38.90 -54.39
CA SER A 149 27.05 38.35 -55.40
C SER A 149 26.52 38.36 -56.85
N TYR A 150 26.96 39.35 -57.61
CA TYR A 150 27.21 39.38 -59.07
C TYR A 150 26.58 38.32 -60.00
N GLN A 151 25.77 38.79 -60.95
CA GLN A 151 25.67 38.23 -62.30
C GLN A 151 25.93 39.34 -63.34
N THR A 152 26.78 39.03 -64.31
CA THR A 152 27.13 39.87 -65.46
C THR A 152 26.69 39.17 -66.74
N ASP A 153 25.87 39.82 -67.56
CA ASP A 153 26.04 39.89 -69.03
C ASP A 153 25.05 40.93 -69.59
N ARG A 154 25.58 41.95 -70.30
CA ARG A 154 25.52 42.12 -71.77
C ARG A 154 24.11 42.42 -72.30
N THR A 155 23.80 43.70 -72.53
CA THR A 155 23.91 44.44 -73.82
C THR A 155 23.08 43.87 -74.96
N ASP A 156 22.24 44.73 -75.56
CA ASP A 156 22.32 44.90 -77.02
C ASP A 156 21.89 46.30 -77.49
N GLN A 157 22.25 46.63 -78.73
CA GLN A 157 22.45 47.99 -79.26
C GLN A 157 21.28 48.52 -80.11
N THR A 158 21.18 49.85 -80.29
CA THR A 158 20.81 50.46 -81.59
C THR A 158 21.34 51.91 -81.69
N PRO A 159 22.18 52.26 -82.70
CA PRO A 159 22.65 53.64 -82.93
C PRO A 159 22.19 54.27 -84.27
N CYS A 160 21.87 55.56 -84.24
CA CYS A 160 21.75 56.55 -85.33
C CYS A 160 21.65 57.95 -84.64
N THR A 161 22.13 59.10 -85.13
CA THR A 161 22.63 59.58 -86.44
C THR A 161 23.58 60.79 -86.21
N PRO A 162 24.28 61.35 -87.22
CA PRO A 162 25.58 62.04 -87.04
C PRO A 162 25.53 63.58 -87.02
N GLU A 163 26.62 64.21 -86.59
CA GLU A 163 27.13 65.50 -87.09
C GLU A 163 28.66 65.46 -87.24
N ASP A 164 29.21 66.42 -87.97
CA ASP A 164 30.45 66.30 -88.76
C ASP A 164 31.78 66.64 -88.04
N ASP A 165 32.85 66.31 -88.79
CA ASP A 165 34.16 66.97 -88.88
C ASP A 165 35.37 66.49 -88.03
N LEU A 166 36.39 66.10 -88.81
CA LEU A 166 37.83 65.91 -88.52
C LEU A 166 38.36 64.52 -88.05
N GLU A 167 39.50 64.17 -88.66
CA GLU A 167 40.46 63.08 -88.34
C GLU A 167 40.10 61.62 -88.72
N GLU A 168 40.21 61.33 -90.01
CA GLU A 168 40.17 60.01 -90.69
C GLU A 168 41.26 58.99 -90.25
N GLY A 169 42.00 59.28 -89.17
CA GLY A 169 43.09 58.45 -88.63
C GLY A 169 42.73 57.68 -87.36
N MET A 170 42.17 58.36 -86.36
CA MET A 170 41.96 57.82 -85.00
C MET A 170 40.93 56.68 -84.97
N ALA A 171 39.89 56.75 -85.81
CA ALA A 171 38.85 55.72 -85.90
C ALA A 171 39.37 54.36 -86.39
N LYS A 172 40.49 54.31 -87.14
CA LYS A 172 41.08 53.05 -87.62
C LYS A 172 41.77 52.26 -86.50
N GLU A 173 42.52 52.91 -85.62
CA GLU A 173 43.18 52.21 -84.50
C GLU A 173 42.17 51.70 -83.48
N GLU A 174 41.13 52.49 -83.16
CA GLU A 174 40.08 52.03 -82.23
C GLU A 174 39.28 50.85 -82.80
N THR A 175 38.94 50.87 -84.09
CA THR A 175 38.24 49.74 -84.74
C THR A 175 39.12 48.50 -84.84
N GLU A 176 40.43 48.63 -85.08
CA GLU A 176 41.36 47.50 -85.09
C GLU A 176 41.59 46.90 -83.68
N LEU A 177 41.61 47.72 -82.63
CA LEU A 177 41.64 47.27 -81.23
C LEU A 177 40.36 46.54 -80.83
N ARG A 178 39.19 47.10 -81.15
CA ARG A 178 37.88 46.44 -80.93
C ARG A 178 37.80 45.11 -81.69
N PHE A 179 38.32 45.04 -82.92
CA PHE A 179 38.37 43.80 -83.70
C PHE A 179 39.27 42.73 -83.06
N ARG A 180 40.45 43.11 -82.53
CA ARG A 180 41.32 42.18 -81.77
C ARG A 180 40.63 41.68 -80.49
N GLN A 181 39.98 42.57 -79.72
CA GLN A 181 39.23 42.17 -78.52
C GLN A 181 38.09 41.21 -78.86
N LEU A 182 37.25 41.54 -79.85
CA LEU A 182 36.13 40.70 -80.28
C LEU A 182 36.61 39.32 -80.77
N THR A 183 37.75 39.26 -81.47
CA THR A 183 38.37 37.99 -81.91
C THR A 183 38.83 37.15 -80.70
N MET A 184 39.42 37.78 -79.69
CA MET A 184 39.81 37.09 -78.45
C MET A 184 38.61 36.60 -77.65
N GLU A 185 37.55 37.41 -77.51
CA GLU A 185 36.31 37.00 -76.84
C GLU A 185 35.61 35.87 -77.61
N TYR A 186 35.55 35.93 -78.94
CA TYR A 186 35.00 34.86 -79.76
C TYR A 186 35.78 33.54 -79.58
N GLN A 187 37.11 33.58 -79.56
CA GLN A 187 37.93 32.40 -79.28
C GLN A 187 37.82 31.91 -77.82
N ALA A 188 37.52 32.80 -76.87
CA ALA A 188 37.25 32.42 -75.48
C ALA A 188 35.87 31.74 -75.37
N LEU A 189 34.85 32.29 -76.04
CA LEU A 189 33.50 31.75 -76.08
C LEU A 189 33.46 30.41 -76.82
N GLN A 190 34.18 30.25 -77.94
CA GLN A 190 34.32 28.95 -78.62
C GLN A 190 34.97 27.90 -77.71
N ARG A 191 35.97 28.27 -76.90
CA ARG A 191 36.58 27.35 -75.93
C ARG A 191 35.66 27.05 -74.74
N ALA A 192 34.93 28.04 -74.23
CA ALA A 192 33.94 27.85 -73.17
C ALA A 192 32.77 26.96 -73.64
N TYR A 193 32.29 27.17 -74.86
CA TYR A 193 31.29 26.34 -75.52
C TYR A 193 31.81 24.93 -75.75
N ALA A 194 33.05 24.75 -76.22
CA ALA A 194 33.67 23.43 -76.35
C ALA A 194 33.81 22.70 -75.00
N LEU A 195 34.20 23.39 -73.93
CA LEU A 195 34.28 22.82 -72.58
C LEU A 195 32.91 22.49 -71.97
N LEU A 196 31.89 23.31 -72.24
CA LEU A 196 30.50 22.99 -71.90
C LEU A 196 29.99 21.80 -72.73
N GLN A 197 30.33 21.74 -74.02
CA GLN A 197 30.03 20.60 -74.89
C GLN A 197 30.82 19.34 -74.46
N GLU A 198 31.95 19.46 -73.79
CA GLU A 198 32.70 18.34 -73.20
C GLU A 198 32.09 17.88 -71.87
N GLN A 199 31.63 18.82 -71.01
CA GLN A 199 30.91 18.50 -69.78
C GLN A 199 29.49 17.96 -70.00
N VAL A 200 28.77 18.45 -71.02
CA VAL A 200 27.38 18.08 -71.34
C VAL A 200 27.32 17.00 -72.43
N GLY A 201 28.32 16.93 -73.32
CA GLY A 201 28.43 15.96 -74.41
C GLY A 201 29.19 14.69 -74.07
N GLY A 202 29.57 14.49 -72.80
CA GLY A 202 30.00 13.20 -72.26
C GLY A 202 28.82 12.24 -72.05
N THR A 203 28.08 11.92 -73.12
CA THR A 203 26.87 11.09 -73.12
C THR A 203 25.85 11.44 -72.02
N LEU A 204 24.90 12.32 -72.34
CA LEU A 204 23.53 12.14 -71.84
C LEU A 204 23.01 10.80 -72.41
N ASP A 205 23.38 9.71 -71.73
CA ASP A 205 22.83 8.38 -71.96
C ASP A 205 21.35 8.46 -71.59
N ALA A 206 20.52 8.74 -72.60
CA ALA A 206 19.10 8.95 -72.43
C ALA A 206 18.43 7.73 -71.78
N GLU A 207 18.98 6.52 -71.92
CA GLU A 207 18.49 5.36 -71.16
C GLU A 207 18.85 5.46 -69.67
N ARG A 208 20.03 5.95 -69.28
CA ARG A 208 20.35 6.19 -67.87
C ARG A 208 19.51 7.30 -67.27
N GLU A 209 19.27 8.38 -68.01
CA GLU A 209 18.44 9.48 -67.51
C GLU A 209 16.99 9.05 -67.37
N VAL A 210 16.44 8.30 -68.35
CA VAL A 210 15.12 7.66 -68.25
C VAL A 210 15.08 6.66 -67.09
N LYS A 211 16.05 5.74 -66.95
CA LYS A 211 16.12 4.79 -65.81
C LYS A 211 16.20 5.50 -64.46
N THR A 212 16.95 6.60 -64.36
CA THR A 212 17.05 7.41 -63.14
C THR A 212 15.71 8.08 -62.83
N ARG A 213 15.03 8.62 -63.85
CA ARG A 213 13.69 9.22 -63.73
C ARG A 213 12.62 8.19 -63.36
N GLU A 214 12.64 7.00 -63.95
CA GLU A 214 11.77 5.87 -63.61
C GLU A 214 12.01 5.39 -62.17
N GLN A 215 13.28 5.30 -61.76
CA GLN A 215 13.65 4.90 -60.39
C GLN A 215 13.17 5.93 -59.35
N LEU A 216 13.34 7.23 -59.62
CA LEU A 216 12.81 8.31 -58.78
C LEU A 216 11.27 8.31 -58.77
N GLN A 217 10.61 8.07 -59.90
CA GLN A 217 9.15 7.89 -59.95
C GLN A 217 8.70 6.69 -59.10
N ALA A 218 9.39 5.55 -59.17
CA ALA A 218 9.09 4.37 -58.35
C ALA A 218 9.36 4.62 -56.85
N GLU A 219 10.28 5.51 -56.50
CA GLU A 219 10.54 5.94 -55.12
C GLU A 219 9.49 6.92 -54.59
N ILE A 220 9.01 7.85 -55.43
CA ILE A 220 7.87 8.73 -55.14
C ILE A 220 6.60 7.90 -54.88
N HIS A 221 6.24 6.97 -55.76
CA HIS A 221 5.05 6.12 -55.56
C HIS A 221 5.15 5.25 -54.30
N ARG A 222 6.33 4.70 -53.98
CA ARG A 222 6.56 3.96 -52.73
C ARG A 222 6.40 4.86 -51.49
N SER A 223 6.91 6.08 -51.56
CA SER A 223 6.77 7.07 -50.48
C SER A 223 5.31 7.49 -50.29
N GLN A 224 4.57 7.68 -51.37
CA GLN A 224 3.12 7.98 -51.33
C GLN A 224 2.32 6.84 -50.70
N ALA A 225 2.54 5.59 -51.12
CA ALA A 225 1.88 4.43 -50.50
C ALA A 225 2.21 4.31 -49.00
N GLN A 226 3.47 4.56 -48.61
CA GLN A 226 3.87 4.57 -47.20
C GLN A 226 3.19 5.71 -46.41
N ILE A 227 2.97 6.87 -47.01
CA ILE A 227 2.21 7.97 -46.40
C ILE A 227 0.75 7.56 -46.22
N GLU A 228 0.08 7.01 -47.26
CA GLU A 228 -1.31 6.56 -47.18
C GLU A 228 -1.53 5.48 -46.09
N ASP A 229 -0.60 4.53 -45.96
CA ASP A 229 -0.70 3.48 -44.94
C ASP A 229 -0.46 4.03 -43.52
N LEU A 230 0.43 5.01 -43.36
CA LEU A 230 0.61 5.73 -42.09
C LEU A 230 -0.61 6.60 -41.74
N GLU A 231 -1.25 7.24 -42.72
CA GLU A 231 -2.48 8.01 -42.54
C GLU A 231 -3.67 7.12 -42.12
N LYS A 232 -3.81 5.94 -42.73
CA LYS A 232 -4.81 4.92 -42.31
C LYS A 232 -4.54 4.46 -40.87
N ALA A 233 -3.31 4.08 -40.55
CA ALA A 233 -2.94 3.64 -39.20
C ALA A 233 -3.18 4.74 -38.14
N LEU A 234 -2.93 6.01 -38.48
CA LEU A 234 -3.19 7.15 -37.59
C LEU A 234 -4.70 7.39 -37.38
N ALA A 235 -5.52 7.17 -38.42
CA ALA A 235 -6.97 7.25 -38.31
C ALA A 235 -7.58 6.14 -37.43
N GLU A 236 -7.04 4.92 -37.52
CA GLU A 236 -7.45 3.77 -36.70
C GLU A 236 -7.03 3.93 -35.23
N GLN A 237 -5.89 4.56 -34.95
CA GLN A 237 -5.38 4.80 -33.59
C GLN A 237 -6.33 5.66 -32.71
N GLY A 238 -7.31 6.34 -33.32
CA GLY A 238 -8.35 7.10 -32.62
C GLY A 238 -9.62 6.31 -32.25
N GLN A 239 -9.74 5.04 -32.64
CA GLN A 239 -11.00 4.27 -32.57
C GLN A 239 -10.96 3.04 -31.64
N ASP A 240 -10.14 3.03 -30.58
CA ASP A 240 -10.23 1.97 -29.55
C ASP A 240 -11.51 2.14 -28.71
N MET A 241 -12.59 1.58 -29.25
CA MET A 241 -13.94 1.63 -28.70
C MET A 241 -14.01 1.02 -27.29
N LYS A 242 -13.18 0.00 -27.01
CA LYS A 242 -13.09 -0.64 -25.69
C LYS A 242 -12.51 0.32 -24.66
N TRP A 243 -11.44 1.06 -25.00
CA TRP A 243 -10.88 2.05 -24.09
C TRP A 243 -11.88 3.16 -23.73
N ILE A 244 -12.74 3.57 -24.67
CA ILE A 244 -13.79 4.56 -24.43
C ILE A 244 -14.86 3.98 -23.48
N GLU A 245 -15.30 2.75 -23.70
CA GLU A 245 -16.27 2.05 -22.85
C GLU A 245 -15.73 1.81 -21.42
N GLU A 246 -14.51 1.31 -21.29
CA GLU A 246 -13.81 1.11 -20.00
C GLU A 246 -13.68 2.43 -19.24
N LYS A 247 -13.26 3.50 -19.92
CA LYS A 247 -13.18 4.85 -19.34
C LYS A 247 -14.55 5.34 -18.85
N GLN A 248 -15.62 5.12 -19.60
CA GLN A 248 -16.98 5.49 -19.18
C GLN A 248 -17.50 4.61 -18.02
N ALA A 249 -17.15 3.32 -17.99
CA ALA A 249 -17.46 2.44 -16.86
C ALA A 249 -16.72 2.87 -15.58
N LEU A 250 -15.43 3.24 -15.69
CA LEU A 250 -14.65 3.80 -14.60
C LEU A 250 -15.22 5.13 -14.08
N TYR A 251 -15.71 6.02 -14.96
CA TYR A 251 -16.38 7.25 -14.52
C TYR A 251 -17.66 6.96 -13.71
N ARG A 252 -18.52 6.05 -14.19
CA ARG A 252 -19.73 5.64 -13.44
C ARG A 252 -19.39 5.05 -12.08
N ARG A 253 -18.45 4.10 -12.03
CA ARG A 253 -18.02 3.48 -10.76
C ARG A 253 -17.35 4.48 -9.80
N ASN A 254 -16.64 5.48 -10.31
CA ASN A 254 -16.07 6.54 -9.49
C ASN A 254 -17.17 7.45 -8.91
N GLN A 255 -18.22 7.74 -9.68
CA GLN A 255 -19.39 8.48 -9.19
C GLN A 255 -20.14 7.72 -8.09
N GLU A 256 -20.40 6.42 -8.28
CA GLU A 256 -20.98 5.52 -7.25
C GLU A 256 -20.14 5.55 -5.95
N LEU A 257 -18.81 5.52 -6.06
CA LEU A 257 -17.91 5.60 -4.91
C LEU A 257 -17.95 6.96 -4.22
N VAL A 258 -18.06 8.07 -4.96
CA VAL A 258 -18.21 9.42 -4.39
C VAL A 258 -19.54 9.58 -3.67
N GLU A 259 -20.63 9.02 -4.20
CA GLU A 259 -21.94 9.02 -3.54
C GLU A 259 -21.93 8.15 -2.28
N LYS A 260 -21.29 6.98 -2.32
CA LYS A 260 -21.10 6.12 -1.14
C LYS A 260 -20.23 6.79 -0.07
N ILE A 261 -19.16 7.50 -0.44
CA ILE A 261 -18.34 8.26 0.52
C ILE A 261 -19.19 9.32 1.23
N LYS A 262 -19.99 10.10 0.51
CA LYS A 262 -20.89 11.10 1.13
C LYS A 262 -21.90 10.49 2.09
N GLN A 263 -22.43 9.31 1.77
CA GLN A 263 -23.31 8.58 2.67
C GLN A 263 -22.57 8.16 3.95
N MET A 264 -21.37 7.57 3.83
CA MET A 264 -20.55 7.19 4.98
C MET A 264 -20.15 8.41 5.83
N GLU A 265 -19.83 9.55 5.22
CA GLU A 265 -19.52 10.80 5.92
C GLU A 265 -20.73 11.32 6.73
N ALA A 266 -21.95 11.20 6.19
CA ALA A 266 -23.18 11.56 6.90
C ALA A 266 -23.51 10.59 8.05
N GLU A 267 -23.29 9.29 7.85
CA GLU A 267 -23.45 8.27 8.89
C GLU A 267 -22.39 8.43 10.01
N GLU A 268 -21.14 8.76 9.67
CA GLU A 268 -20.08 9.09 10.62
C GLU A 268 -20.43 10.34 11.44
N ALA A 269 -20.95 11.39 10.80
CA ALA A 269 -21.39 12.61 11.48
C ALA A 269 -22.54 12.34 12.47
N ARG A 270 -23.50 11.46 12.11
CA ARG A 270 -24.57 11.05 13.03
C ARG A 270 -24.02 10.24 14.21
N LEU A 271 -23.21 9.21 13.95
CA LEU A 271 -22.61 8.39 15.00
C LEU A 271 -21.73 9.20 15.97
N LYS A 272 -21.06 10.25 15.49
CA LYS A 272 -20.33 11.19 16.34
C LYS A 272 -21.23 11.99 17.29
N HIS A 273 -22.43 12.35 16.86
CA HIS A 273 -23.43 12.98 17.72
C HIS A 273 -23.97 11.97 18.74
N ASP A 274 -24.39 10.77 18.28
CA ASP A 274 -24.88 9.68 19.14
C ASP A 274 -23.86 9.34 20.25
N VAL A 275 -22.56 9.30 19.93
CA VAL A 275 -21.47 9.07 20.90
C VAL A 275 -21.29 10.23 21.87
N GLN A 276 -21.54 11.48 21.47
CA GLN A 276 -21.48 12.61 22.39
C GLN A 276 -22.66 12.59 23.37
N ASP A 277 -23.87 12.33 22.87
CA ASP A 277 -25.08 12.25 23.70
C ASP A 277 -24.96 11.16 24.79
N VAL A 278 -24.34 10.02 24.45
CA VAL A 278 -24.05 8.94 25.43
C VAL A 278 -22.97 9.35 26.44
N LYS A 279 -21.99 10.17 26.06
CA LYS A 279 -21.01 10.72 27.02
C LYS A 279 -21.66 11.69 28.00
N ASP A 280 -22.46 12.62 27.49
CA ASP A 280 -23.18 13.59 28.31
C ASP A 280 -24.14 12.87 29.29
N GLN A 281 -24.75 11.76 28.88
CA GLN A 281 -25.53 10.87 29.76
C GLN A 281 -24.67 10.15 30.80
N ASN A 282 -23.49 9.64 30.43
CA ASN A 282 -22.58 9.00 31.38
C ASN A 282 -22.06 10.00 32.43
N GLU A 283 -21.68 11.22 32.03
CA GLU A 283 -21.30 12.28 32.97
C GLU A 283 -22.43 12.57 33.96
N LEU A 284 -23.69 12.65 33.49
CA LEU A 284 -24.86 12.82 34.35
C LEU A 284 -25.07 11.64 35.32
N LEU A 285 -24.80 10.40 34.89
CA LEU A 285 -24.87 9.21 35.73
C LEU A 285 -23.74 9.19 36.78
N GLU A 286 -22.52 9.60 36.43
CA GLU A 286 -21.41 9.77 37.38
C GLU A 286 -21.77 10.79 38.47
N PHE A 287 -22.31 11.96 38.09
CA PHE A 287 -22.82 12.93 39.07
C PHE A 287 -23.91 12.34 39.96
N ARG A 288 -24.80 11.51 39.41
CA ARG A 288 -25.87 10.86 40.18
C ARG A 288 -25.34 9.79 41.13
N ILE A 289 -24.31 9.04 40.75
CA ILE A 289 -23.62 8.06 41.63
C ILE A 289 -22.99 8.80 42.81
N LEU A 290 -22.23 9.87 42.56
CA LEU A 290 -21.62 10.70 43.62
C LEU A 290 -22.68 11.31 44.57
N GLU A 291 -23.85 11.70 44.04
CA GLU A 291 -24.99 12.20 44.84
C GLU A 291 -25.67 11.10 45.69
N LEU A 292 -25.56 9.84 45.29
CA LEU A 292 -26.06 8.67 46.03
C LEU A 292 -25.04 8.22 47.09
N GLU A 293 -23.75 8.18 46.75
CA GLU A 293 -22.65 7.89 47.68
C GLU A 293 -22.61 8.89 48.86
N GLU A 294 -22.73 10.20 48.59
CA GLU A 294 -22.78 11.20 49.67
C GLU A 294 -24.10 11.13 50.48
N ARG A 295 -25.19 10.56 49.93
CA ARG A 295 -26.40 10.24 50.72
C ARG A 295 -26.23 9.00 51.58
N GLU A 296 -25.56 7.98 51.08
CA GLU A 296 -25.19 6.79 51.85
C GLU A 296 -24.26 7.18 53.02
N ARG A 297 -23.21 7.96 52.74
CA ARG A 297 -22.24 8.45 53.74
C ARG A 297 -22.86 9.34 54.83
N ARG A 298 -24.01 9.96 54.56
CA ARG A 298 -24.81 10.76 55.50
C ARG A 298 -25.95 9.99 56.17
N SER A 299 -26.27 8.79 55.71
CA SER A 299 -27.26 7.94 56.36
C SER A 299 -26.66 7.26 57.59
N PRO A 300 -27.46 6.93 58.61
CA PRO A 300 -26.98 6.10 59.72
C PRO A 300 -26.48 4.76 59.18
N ALA A 301 -25.27 4.35 59.57
CA ALA A 301 -24.60 3.20 58.98
C ALA A 301 -25.45 1.93 59.09
N ILE A 302 -25.86 1.39 57.93
CA ILE A 302 -26.34 0.01 57.81
C ILE A 302 -25.10 -0.87 57.98
N ASN A 303 -24.92 -1.40 59.20
CA ASN A 303 -23.79 -2.27 59.52
C ASN A 303 -23.94 -3.61 58.80
N PHE A 304 -23.38 -3.73 57.60
CA PHE A 304 -23.29 -4.98 56.85
C PHE A 304 -22.36 -6.00 57.54
N LEU A 305 -22.87 -6.64 58.60
CA LEU A 305 -22.25 -7.80 59.23
C LEU A 305 -22.20 -8.95 58.22
N HIS A 306 -21.06 -9.12 57.55
CA HIS A 306 -20.79 -10.27 56.69
C HIS A 306 -20.73 -11.55 57.56
N GLY A 307 -21.86 -12.26 57.64
CA GLY A 307 -21.88 -13.63 58.15
C GLY A 307 -21.08 -14.56 57.21
N PRO A 308 -20.47 -15.64 57.72
CA PRO A 308 -19.74 -16.59 56.89
C PRO A 308 -20.65 -17.19 55.82
N PHE A 309 -20.20 -17.16 54.56
CA PHE A 309 -20.95 -17.71 53.43
C PHE A 309 -21.22 -19.20 53.65
N THR A 310 -22.49 -19.59 53.59
CA THR A 310 -22.90 -21.00 53.69
C THR A 310 -22.84 -21.63 52.30
N GLU A 311 -22.22 -22.80 52.21
CA GLU A 311 -22.02 -23.52 50.95
C GLU A 311 -23.39 -23.84 50.31
N GLY A 312 -23.59 -23.38 49.08
CA GLY A 312 -24.85 -23.56 48.33
C GLY A 312 -25.84 -22.40 48.36
N LYS A 313 -25.60 -21.30 49.10
CA LYS A 313 -26.40 -20.06 48.98
C LYS A 313 -25.62 -18.97 48.25
N SER A 314 -26.27 -18.25 47.34
CA SER A 314 -25.66 -17.08 46.71
C SER A 314 -25.57 -15.90 47.69
N PRO A 315 -24.58 -14.99 47.57
CA PRO A 315 -24.50 -13.80 48.42
C PRO A 315 -25.78 -12.96 48.35
N LEU A 316 -26.38 -12.83 47.15
CA LEU A 316 -27.64 -12.12 46.96
C LEU A 316 -28.79 -12.74 47.76
N GLN A 317 -28.89 -14.07 47.80
CA GLN A 317 -29.92 -14.79 48.55
C GLN A 317 -29.80 -14.55 50.07
N VAL A 318 -28.57 -14.48 50.60
CA VAL A 318 -28.32 -14.15 52.01
C VAL A 318 -28.76 -12.72 52.34
N TYR A 319 -28.54 -11.75 51.43
CA TYR A 319 -29.05 -10.38 51.60
C TYR A 319 -30.57 -10.29 51.48
N CYS A 320 -31.18 -10.98 50.53
CA CYS A 320 -32.64 -11.06 50.40
C CYS A 320 -33.29 -11.65 51.67
N GLU A 321 -32.75 -12.74 52.21
CA GLU A 321 -33.21 -13.34 53.48
C GLU A 321 -33.07 -12.35 54.66
N ALA A 322 -31.99 -11.58 54.71
CA ALA A 322 -31.75 -10.58 55.77
C ALA A 322 -32.70 -9.38 55.71
N GLU A 323 -33.06 -8.92 54.51
CA GLU A 323 -34.07 -7.88 54.25
C GLU A 323 -35.52 -8.40 54.40
N GLY A 324 -35.71 -9.67 54.78
CA GLY A 324 -37.04 -10.28 54.95
C GLY A 324 -37.77 -10.55 53.64
N VAL A 325 -37.06 -10.55 52.49
CA VAL A 325 -37.61 -11.00 51.21
C VAL A 325 -37.94 -12.48 51.34
N THR A 326 -39.16 -12.85 50.93
CA THR A 326 -39.64 -14.23 50.99
C THR A 326 -39.65 -14.84 49.60
N ASP A 327 -39.23 -16.11 49.49
CA ASP A 327 -39.33 -16.85 48.25
C ASP A 327 -40.81 -17.07 47.87
N ILE A 328 -41.20 -16.55 46.71
CA ILE A 328 -42.57 -16.67 46.20
C ILE A 328 -42.59 -17.71 45.07
N VAL A 329 -43.19 -18.86 45.34
CA VAL A 329 -43.51 -19.84 44.29
C VAL A 329 -44.70 -19.31 43.48
N VAL A 330 -44.43 -18.83 42.26
CA VAL A 330 -45.44 -18.21 41.37
C VAL A 330 -46.66 -19.11 41.17
N ALA A 331 -46.46 -20.42 40.98
CA ALA A 331 -47.54 -21.40 40.85
C ALA A 331 -48.44 -21.51 42.11
N GLU A 332 -47.89 -21.38 43.32
CA GLU A 332 -48.70 -21.35 44.54
C GLU A 332 -49.48 -20.05 44.68
N LEU A 333 -48.90 -18.92 44.25
CA LEU A 333 -49.55 -17.62 44.31
C LEU A 333 -50.70 -17.53 43.30
N MET A 334 -50.52 -18.07 42.08
CA MET A 334 -51.60 -18.23 41.10
C MET A 334 -52.73 -19.10 41.65
N LYS A 335 -52.42 -20.25 42.26
CA LYS A 335 -53.41 -21.12 42.89
C LYS A 335 -54.21 -20.43 43.99
N LYS A 336 -53.57 -19.56 44.79
CA LYS A 336 -54.25 -18.75 45.82
C LYS A 336 -55.18 -17.70 45.19
N LEU A 337 -54.79 -17.08 44.08
CA LEU A 337 -55.64 -16.13 43.33
C LEU A 337 -56.83 -16.82 42.64
N ASP A 338 -56.64 -18.00 42.07
CA ASP A 338 -57.75 -18.79 41.49
C ASP A 338 -58.80 -19.12 42.58
N ILE A 339 -58.36 -19.60 43.75
CA ILE A 339 -59.25 -19.89 44.89
C ILE A 339 -59.99 -18.62 45.37
N LEU A 340 -59.32 -17.46 45.39
CA LEU A 340 -59.96 -16.19 45.76
C LEU A 340 -60.98 -15.74 44.72
N GLY A 341 -60.69 -15.88 43.42
CA GLY A 341 -61.62 -15.55 42.33
C GLY A 341 -62.88 -16.42 42.33
N ASP A 342 -62.75 -17.70 42.66
CA ASP A 342 -63.87 -18.66 42.64
C ASP A 342 -64.80 -18.59 43.86
N ASN A 343 -64.32 -18.13 45.03
CA ASN A 343 -65.02 -18.33 46.31
C ASN A 343 -65.43 -17.06 47.07
N ALA A 344 -65.13 -15.86 46.58
CA ALA A 344 -65.38 -14.62 47.31
C ALA A 344 -66.45 -13.72 46.66
N ASN A 345 -67.27 -13.08 47.49
CA ASN A 345 -68.19 -11.99 47.09
C ASN A 345 -67.39 -10.70 46.84
N LEU A 346 -66.54 -10.73 45.82
CA LEU A 346 -65.65 -9.64 45.43
C LEU A 346 -66.43 -8.54 44.73
N THR A 347 -66.09 -7.28 45.05
CA THR A 347 -66.49 -6.13 44.25
C THR A 347 -65.86 -6.20 42.85
N ASN A 348 -66.44 -5.48 41.89
CA ASN A 348 -65.90 -5.44 40.51
C ASN A 348 -64.44 -4.94 40.45
N GLU A 349 -64.06 -4.04 41.36
CA GLU A 349 -62.68 -3.53 41.47
C GLU A 349 -61.71 -4.63 41.94
N GLU A 350 -62.08 -5.39 42.97
CA GLU A 350 -61.28 -6.52 43.48
C GLU A 350 -61.16 -7.65 42.44
N GLN A 351 -62.22 -7.92 41.67
CA GLN A 351 -62.17 -8.89 40.57
C GLN A 351 -61.17 -8.46 39.48
N VAL A 352 -61.17 -7.17 39.10
CA VAL A 352 -60.20 -6.63 38.14
C VAL A 352 -58.77 -6.74 38.67
N VAL A 353 -58.54 -6.44 39.96
CA VAL A 353 -57.22 -6.57 40.59
C VAL A 353 -56.73 -8.03 40.60
N ILE A 354 -57.60 -9.01 40.89
CA ILE A 354 -57.24 -10.44 40.84
C ILE A 354 -56.88 -10.87 39.42
N ILE A 355 -57.65 -10.45 38.41
CA ILE A 355 -57.36 -10.75 36.99
C ILE A 355 -56.03 -10.11 36.56
N GLN A 356 -55.75 -8.87 36.96
CA GLN A 356 -54.47 -8.20 36.69
C GLN A 356 -53.30 -8.92 37.38
N ALA A 357 -53.40 -9.23 38.67
CA ALA A 357 -52.37 -9.95 39.41
C ALA A 357 -52.07 -11.33 38.78
N ARG A 358 -53.12 -12.08 38.40
CA ARG A 358 -53.00 -13.36 37.70
C ARG A 358 -52.30 -13.21 36.34
N THR A 359 -52.60 -12.15 35.60
CA THR A 359 -51.96 -11.85 34.31
C THR A 359 -50.47 -11.54 34.49
N VAL A 360 -50.11 -10.73 35.50
CA VAL A 360 -48.71 -10.42 35.83
C VAL A 360 -47.94 -11.68 36.23
N LEU A 361 -48.51 -12.56 37.06
CA LEU A 361 -47.88 -13.83 37.43
C LEU A 361 -47.73 -14.78 36.24
N THR A 362 -48.71 -14.83 35.34
CA THR A 362 -48.62 -15.63 34.10
C THR A 362 -47.49 -15.13 33.19
N LEU A 363 -47.23 -13.83 33.16
CA LEU A 363 -46.08 -13.27 32.45
C LEU A 363 -44.77 -13.59 33.18
N ALA A 364 -44.72 -13.42 34.50
CA ALA A 364 -43.54 -13.76 35.31
C ALA A 364 -43.13 -15.23 35.17
N GLU A 365 -44.08 -16.16 35.18
CA GLU A 365 -43.81 -17.60 34.97
C GLU A 365 -43.19 -17.88 33.59
N LYS A 366 -43.69 -17.25 32.52
CA LYS A 366 -43.09 -17.38 31.18
C LYS A 366 -41.67 -16.81 31.11
N TRP A 367 -41.42 -15.69 31.80
CA TRP A 367 -40.08 -15.11 31.88
C TRP A 367 -39.11 -16.01 32.66
N LEU A 368 -39.55 -16.59 33.77
CA LEU A 368 -38.76 -17.56 34.54
C LEU A 368 -38.43 -18.81 33.72
N GLN A 369 -39.42 -19.41 33.04
CA GLN A 369 -39.20 -20.54 32.12
C GLN A 369 -38.21 -20.20 31.00
N GLN A 370 -38.27 -18.98 30.46
CA GLN A 370 -37.32 -18.53 29.44
C GLN A 370 -35.90 -18.40 30.02
N ILE A 371 -35.76 -17.91 31.26
CA ILE A 371 -34.48 -17.84 31.98
C ILE A 371 -33.92 -19.26 32.19
N GLU A 372 -34.70 -20.20 32.73
CA GLU A 372 -34.29 -21.60 32.96
C GLU A 372 -33.78 -22.29 31.67
N VAL A 373 -34.46 -22.05 30.54
CA VAL A 373 -34.02 -22.57 29.22
C VAL A 373 -32.71 -21.92 28.78
N THR A 374 -32.54 -20.61 28.98
CA THR A 374 -31.27 -19.94 28.65
C THR A 374 -30.13 -20.36 29.57
N GLU A 375 -30.39 -20.58 30.86
CA GLU A 375 -29.41 -21.07 31.82
C GLU A 375 -28.94 -22.47 31.43
N SER A 376 -29.87 -23.39 31.15
CA SER A 376 -29.56 -24.75 30.69
C SER A 376 -28.69 -24.74 29.42
N ALA A 377 -28.99 -23.85 28.47
CA ALA A 377 -28.21 -23.68 27.24
C ALA A 377 -26.81 -23.07 27.48
N LEU A 378 -26.66 -22.20 28.49
CA LEU A 378 -25.36 -21.65 28.90
C LEU A 378 -24.53 -22.70 29.65
N GLN A 379 -25.12 -23.47 30.56
CA GLN A 379 -24.46 -24.57 31.26
C GLN A 379 -23.93 -25.63 30.27
N GLN A 380 -24.71 -25.99 29.25
CA GLN A 380 -24.23 -26.89 28.18
C GLN A 380 -23.04 -26.30 27.41
N LYS A 381 -23.10 -25.01 27.03
CA LYS A 381 -21.96 -24.33 26.36
C LYS A 381 -20.71 -24.26 27.23
N MET A 382 -20.84 -24.09 28.55
CA MET A 382 -19.70 -24.13 29.47
C MET A 382 -19.05 -25.50 29.46
N LEU A 383 -19.84 -26.58 29.54
CA LEU A 383 -19.35 -27.95 29.46
C LEU A 383 -18.65 -28.24 28.12
N ASP A 384 -19.23 -27.78 27.00
CA ASP A 384 -18.63 -27.93 25.67
C ASP A 384 -17.26 -27.22 25.58
N LEU A 385 -17.15 -26.00 26.11
CA LEU A 385 -15.90 -25.23 26.17
C LEU A 385 -14.85 -25.87 27.09
N GLU A 386 -15.25 -26.50 28.20
CA GLU A 386 -14.33 -27.26 29.07
C GLU A 386 -13.76 -28.49 28.35
N ASN A 387 -14.60 -29.21 27.59
CA ASN A 387 -14.18 -30.33 26.76
C ASN A 387 -13.22 -29.90 25.64
N GLU A 388 -13.51 -28.80 24.94
CA GLU A 388 -12.61 -28.24 23.92
C GLU A 388 -11.27 -27.81 24.52
N LYS A 389 -11.28 -27.15 25.69
CA LYS A 389 -10.07 -26.76 26.44
C LYS A 389 -9.21 -27.96 26.82
N GLU A 390 -9.81 -29.07 27.25
CA GLU A 390 -9.07 -30.30 27.56
C GLU A 390 -8.41 -30.89 26.30
N LEU A 391 -9.13 -30.89 25.16
CA LEU A 391 -8.59 -31.33 23.87
C LEU A 391 -7.41 -30.46 23.41
N PHE A 392 -7.54 -29.13 23.48
CA PHE A 392 -6.44 -28.21 23.18
C PHE A 392 -5.24 -28.41 24.11
N SER A 393 -5.47 -28.68 25.40
CA SER A 393 -4.40 -28.97 26.36
C SER A 393 -3.64 -30.26 26.00
N LYS A 394 -4.35 -31.32 25.56
CA LYS A 394 -3.74 -32.56 25.05
C LYS A 394 -2.94 -32.32 23.76
N GLN A 395 -3.52 -31.58 22.79
CA GLN A 395 -2.82 -31.23 21.55
C GLN A 395 -1.56 -30.40 21.80
N LYS A 396 -1.60 -29.46 22.74
CA LYS A 396 -0.43 -28.69 23.15
C LYS A 396 0.66 -29.60 23.72
N GLY A 397 0.32 -30.53 24.62
CA GLY A 397 1.27 -31.50 25.18
C GLY A 397 2.04 -32.28 24.10
N TYR A 398 1.32 -32.83 23.10
CA TYR A 398 1.98 -33.53 21.98
C TYR A 398 2.91 -32.63 21.14
N LEU A 399 2.61 -31.34 21.01
CA LEU A 399 3.46 -30.39 20.30
C LEU A 399 4.70 -30.01 21.11
N ASP A 400 4.56 -29.88 22.43
CA ASP A 400 5.69 -29.64 23.36
C ASP A 400 6.63 -30.87 23.36
N ASP A 401 6.10 -32.09 23.45
CA ASP A 401 6.87 -33.36 23.38
C ASP A 401 7.65 -33.51 22.06
N GLU A 402 7.00 -33.24 20.91
CA GLU A 402 7.64 -33.31 19.59
C GLU A 402 8.70 -32.21 19.40
N LEU A 403 8.52 -31.03 20.02
CA LEU A 403 9.50 -29.95 20.00
C LEU A 403 10.76 -30.34 20.80
N ASP A 404 10.59 -30.94 21.98
CA ASP A 404 11.70 -31.47 22.77
C ASP A 404 12.42 -32.62 22.07
N PHE A 405 11.70 -33.54 21.41
CA PHE A 405 12.31 -34.60 20.59
C PHE A 405 13.16 -34.04 19.43
N ARG A 406 12.65 -33.03 18.71
CA ARG A 406 13.39 -32.37 17.62
C ARG A 406 14.61 -31.62 18.14
N LYS A 407 14.51 -30.98 19.30
CA LYS A 407 15.64 -30.32 19.97
C LYS A 407 16.74 -31.31 20.36
N GLN A 408 16.37 -32.43 21.01
CA GLN A 408 17.33 -33.50 21.34
C GLN A 408 18.01 -34.07 20.08
N SER A 409 17.24 -34.28 19.00
CA SER A 409 17.77 -34.75 17.71
C SER A 409 18.76 -33.75 17.10
N LEU A 410 18.48 -32.45 17.19
CA LEU A 410 19.37 -31.38 16.73
C LEU A 410 20.65 -31.29 17.58
N ASP A 411 20.53 -31.36 18.90
CA ASP A 411 21.68 -31.36 19.83
C ASP A 411 22.58 -32.58 19.60
N GLN A 412 22.00 -33.76 19.33
CA GLN A 412 22.74 -34.96 18.95
C GLN A 412 23.47 -34.79 17.60
N ALA A 413 22.82 -34.20 16.59
CA ALA A 413 23.44 -33.92 15.30
C ALA A 413 24.60 -32.91 15.43
N HIS A 414 24.44 -31.83 16.20
CA HIS A 414 25.52 -30.89 16.50
C HIS A 414 26.70 -31.57 17.22
N LYS A 415 26.41 -32.47 18.17
CA LYS A 415 27.46 -33.24 18.85
C LYS A 415 28.24 -34.11 17.87
N GLN A 416 27.57 -34.82 16.97
CA GLN A 416 28.23 -35.62 15.93
C GLN A 416 29.07 -34.78 14.97
N ILE A 417 28.62 -33.56 14.61
CA ILE A 417 29.42 -32.63 13.80
C ILE A 417 30.71 -32.27 14.53
N LEU A 418 30.65 -31.89 15.81
CA LEU A 418 31.83 -31.56 16.61
C LEU A 418 32.78 -32.76 16.79
N GLU A 419 32.25 -33.97 16.98
CA GLU A 419 33.04 -35.21 17.03
C GLU A 419 33.74 -35.49 15.69
N LEU A 420 33.06 -35.29 14.56
CA LEU A 420 33.63 -35.43 13.21
C LEU A 420 34.68 -34.36 12.91
N GLU A 421 34.46 -33.11 13.31
CA GLU A 421 35.41 -32.01 13.18
C GLU A 421 36.69 -32.27 13.98
N ALA A 422 36.56 -32.77 15.22
CA ALA A 422 37.70 -33.18 16.04
C ALA A 422 38.48 -34.35 15.40
N MET A 423 37.80 -35.41 14.95
CA MET A 423 38.46 -36.53 14.26
C MET A 423 39.15 -36.11 12.96
N LEU A 424 38.57 -35.18 12.20
CA LEU A 424 39.21 -34.60 11.01
C LEU A 424 40.46 -33.80 11.37
N TYR A 425 40.41 -33.02 12.45
CA TYR A 425 41.56 -32.24 12.93
C TYR A 425 42.71 -33.15 13.39
N ASP A 426 42.41 -34.20 14.16
CA ASP A 426 43.40 -35.20 14.59
C ASP A 426 44.01 -35.97 13.41
N ALA A 427 43.18 -36.36 12.43
CA ALA A 427 43.63 -37.03 11.21
C ALA A 427 44.54 -36.14 10.35
N LEU A 428 44.33 -34.82 10.36
CA LEU A 428 45.20 -33.83 9.71
C LEU A 428 46.49 -33.57 10.50
N GLN A 429 46.49 -33.73 11.83
CA GLN A 429 47.70 -33.57 12.66
C GLN A 429 48.61 -34.80 12.65
N GLN A 430 48.10 -36.01 12.43
CA GLN A 430 48.95 -37.20 12.34
C GLN A 430 49.92 -37.08 11.14
N GLU A 431 51.20 -37.42 11.35
CA GLU A 431 52.26 -37.40 10.31
C GLU A 431 51.90 -38.18 9.04
N ALA A 432 50.92 -39.08 9.08
CA ALA A 432 50.36 -39.74 7.92
C ALA A 432 49.84 -38.74 6.86
N GLY A 433 49.19 -37.63 7.27
CA GLY A 433 48.73 -36.60 6.33
C GLY A 433 49.89 -35.91 5.59
N ALA A 434 50.98 -35.62 6.32
CA ALA A 434 52.21 -35.08 5.74
C ALA A 434 52.91 -36.11 4.82
N LYS A 435 53.07 -37.35 5.27
CA LYS A 435 53.73 -38.43 4.52
C LYS A 435 52.95 -38.86 3.28
N ILE A 436 51.62 -38.84 3.31
CA ILE A 436 50.78 -39.06 2.11
C ILE A 436 50.96 -37.89 1.13
N SER A 437 51.09 -36.65 1.61
CA SER A 437 51.46 -35.49 0.77
C SER A 437 52.89 -35.59 0.20
N GLU A 438 53.81 -36.30 0.86
CA GLU A 438 55.15 -36.58 0.31
C GLU A 438 55.19 -37.80 -0.64
N LEU A 439 54.27 -38.76 -0.49
CA LEU A 439 54.20 -39.98 -1.30
C LEU A 439 53.40 -39.82 -2.60
N LEU A 440 52.43 -38.91 -2.66
CA LEU A 440 51.64 -38.63 -3.86
C LEU A 440 52.44 -37.76 -4.84
N SER A 441 52.40 -38.11 -6.13
CA SER A 441 52.90 -37.22 -7.19
C SER A 441 52.05 -35.96 -7.29
N GLU A 442 52.61 -34.87 -7.82
CA GLU A 442 51.88 -33.61 -8.05
C GLU A 442 50.62 -33.81 -8.93
N GLU A 443 50.65 -34.77 -9.86
CA GLU A 443 49.50 -35.09 -10.70
C GLU A 443 48.38 -35.78 -9.91
N GLU A 444 48.71 -36.64 -8.94
CA GLU A 444 47.75 -37.27 -8.03
C GLU A 444 47.19 -36.28 -7.01
N LYS A 445 48.01 -35.34 -6.53
CA LYS A 445 47.55 -34.24 -5.66
C LYS A 445 46.53 -33.35 -6.36
N GLU A 446 46.79 -32.93 -7.60
CA GLU A 446 45.87 -32.06 -8.33
C GLU A 446 44.59 -32.82 -8.75
N LYS A 447 44.67 -34.13 -9.04
CA LYS A 447 43.50 -35.01 -9.20
C LYS A 447 42.68 -35.11 -7.90
N LEU A 448 43.31 -35.35 -6.75
CA LEU A 448 42.63 -35.43 -5.46
C LEU A 448 41.98 -34.09 -5.09
N LYS A 449 42.69 -32.97 -5.27
CA LYS A 449 42.21 -31.61 -5.02
C LYS A 449 41.02 -31.25 -5.92
N SER A 450 41.07 -31.58 -7.21
CA SER A 450 39.94 -31.36 -8.13
C SER A 450 38.73 -32.24 -7.78
N ALA A 451 38.94 -33.49 -7.35
CA ALA A 451 37.89 -34.38 -6.85
C ALA A 451 37.25 -33.85 -5.56
N VAL A 452 38.05 -33.36 -4.59
CA VAL A 452 37.55 -32.75 -3.35
C VAL A 452 36.75 -31.47 -3.65
N GLU A 453 37.24 -30.60 -4.55
CA GLU A 453 36.49 -29.41 -4.95
C GLU A 453 35.24 -29.73 -5.77
N GLN A 454 35.20 -30.86 -6.48
CA GLN A 454 33.99 -31.37 -7.13
C GLN A 454 32.98 -31.89 -6.10
N TRP A 455 33.43 -32.69 -5.14
CA TRP A 455 32.60 -33.18 -4.04
C TRP A 455 32.01 -32.04 -3.20
N LYS A 456 32.82 -31.05 -2.79
CA LYS A 456 32.34 -29.84 -2.10
C LYS A 456 31.26 -29.11 -2.91
N ARG A 457 31.46 -28.93 -4.22
CA ARG A 457 30.45 -28.30 -5.09
C ARG A 457 29.16 -29.10 -5.16
N GLN A 458 29.26 -30.44 -5.20
CA GLN A 458 28.10 -31.33 -5.19
C GLN A 458 27.34 -31.27 -3.87
N VAL A 459 28.02 -31.45 -2.72
CA VAL A 459 27.40 -31.35 -1.38
C VAL A 459 26.75 -29.99 -1.15
N MET A 460 27.41 -28.89 -1.54
CA MET A 460 26.81 -27.55 -1.45
C MET A 460 25.65 -27.32 -2.42
N SER A 461 25.50 -28.12 -3.48
CA SER A 461 24.33 -28.12 -4.36
C SER A 461 23.19 -28.91 -3.72
N GLU A 462 23.46 -30.12 -3.25
CA GLU A 462 22.49 -31.01 -2.61
C GLU A 462 21.90 -30.40 -1.32
N LEU A 463 22.72 -29.72 -0.51
CA LEU A 463 22.25 -28.97 0.67
C LEU A 463 21.29 -27.84 0.30
N ARG A 464 21.63 -27.02 -0.71
CA ARG A 464 20.74 -25.93 -1.18
C ARG A 464 19.45 -26.47 -1.78
N GLU A 465 19.49 -27.61 -2.46
CA GLU A 465 18.31 -28.27 -3.00
C GLU A 465 17.40 -28.80 -1.88
N ARG A 466 17.98 -29.40 -0.83
CA ARG A 466 17.27 -29.81 0.40
C ARG A 466 16.64 -28.62 1.12
N ASP A 467 17.38 -27.53 1.32
CA ASP A 467 16.86 -26.30 1.93
C ASP A 467 15.71 -25.71 1.10
N ALA A 468 15.85 -25.67 -0.22
CA ALA A 468 14.81 -25.19 -1.14
C ALA A 468 13.59 -26.13 -1.23
N GLN A 469 13.75 -27.42 -0.94
CA GLN A 469 12.65 -28.38 -0.82
C GLN A 469 11.89 -28.15 0.51
N ILE A 470 12.60 -28.10 1.64
CA ILE A 470 12.02 -27.82 2.98
C ILE A 470 11.29 -26.47 2.98
N LEU A 471 11.84 -25.45 2.32
CA LEU A 471 11.20 -24.14 2.22
C LEU A 471 9.91 -24.18 1.40
N ARG A 472 9.85 -24.98 0.32
CA ARG A 472 8.63 -25.18 -0.47
C ARG A 472 7.55 -25.92 0.32
N GLU A 473 7.89 -27.04 0.96
CA GLU A 473 6.96 -27.81 1.80
C GLU A 473 6.38 -26.96 2.94
N ARG A 474 7.21 -26.15 3.61
CA ARG A 474 6.75 -25.19 4.63
C ARG A 474 5.86 -24.08 4.04
N MET A 475 6.17 -23.59 2.84
CA MET A 475 5.34 -22.58 2.15
C MET A 475 3.97 -23.14 1.80
N GLU A 476 3.88 -24.38 1.31
CA GLU A 476 2.63 -25.07 0.99
C GLU A 476 1.75 -25.28 2.23
N LEU A 477 2.36 -25.72 3.35
CA LEU A 477 1.66 -25.82 4.65
C LEU A 477 1.14 -24.46 5.14
N ILE A 478 1.93 -23.39 5.02
CA ILE A 478 1.52 -22.03 5.38
C ILE A 478 0.37 -21.55 4.48
N GLN A 479 0.43 -21.79 3.17
CA GLN A 479 -0.65 -21.44 2.23
C GLN A 479 -1.95 -22.18 2.56
N HIS A 480 -1.88 -23.47 2.88
CA HIS A 480 -3.05 -24.24 3.31
C HIS A 480 -3.63 -23.70 4.62
N ALA A 481 -2.78 -23.36 5.61
CA ALA A 481 -3.22 -22.75 6.86
C ALA A 481 -3.87 -21.37 6.66
N GLN A 482 -3.28 -20.51 5.80
CA GLN A 482 -3.83 -19.21 5.44
C GLN A 482 -5.19 -19.32 4.73
N GLN A 483 -5.32 -20.26 3.79
CA GLN A 483 -6.60 -20.55 3.13
C GLN A 483 -7.66 -20.99 4.15
N ARG A 484 -7.28 -21.84 5.12
CA ARG A 484 -8.19 -22.28 6.18
C ARG A 484 -8.59 -21.17 7.15
N ILE A 485 -7.67 -20.26 7.50
CA ILE A 485 -7.98 -19.07 8.30
C ILE A 485 -9.03 -18.22 7.57
N LYS A 486 -8.82 -17.96 6.28
CA LYS A 486 -9.76 -17.18 5.46
C LYS A 486 -11.16 -17.80 5.40
N GLU A 487 -11.27 -19.12 5.25
CA GLU A 487 -12.56 -19.83 5.33
C GLU A 487 -13.27 -19.67 6.68
N LEU A 488 -12.51 -19.63 7.78
CA LEU A 488 -13.05 -19.42 9.12
C LEU A 488 -13.47 -17.96 9.33
N GLU A 489 -12.68 -16.99 8.84
CA GLU A 489 -13.05 -15.57 8.83
C GLU A 489 -14.34 -15.32 8.05
N GLU A 490 -14.49 -15.91 6.85
CA GLU A 490 -15.71 -15.82 6.04
C GLU A 490 -16.94 -16.42 6.75
N ARG A 491 -16.76 -17.52 7.52
CA ARG A 491 -17.82 -18.12 8.36
C ARG A 491 -18.19 -17.24 9.55
N ILE A 492 -17.20 -16.71 10.28
CA ILE A 492 -17.42 -15.79 11.40
C ILE A 492 -18.17 -14.55 10.92
N GLU A 493 -17.79 -13.99 9.77
CA GLU A 493 -18.46 -12.82 9.20
C GLU A 493 -19.89 -13.14 8.72
N GLY A 494 -20.16 -14.39 8.31
CA GLY A 494 -21.50 -14.90 8.09
C GLY A 494 -22.32 -14.98 9.38
N GLN A 495 -21.75 -15.50 10.46
CA GLN A 495 -22.40 -15.58 11.78
C GLN A 495 -22.69 -14.20 12.36
N LYS A 496 -21.77 -13.23 12.26
CA LYS A 496 -22.03 -11.84 12.68
C LYS A 496 -23.22 -11.22 11.95
N ARG A 497 -23.35 -11.46 10.65
CA ARG A 497 -24.51 -11.00 9.87
C ARG A 497 -25.81 -11.64 10.34
N GLN A 498 -25.80 -12.94 10.64
CA GLN A 498 -26.96 -13.63 11.22
C GLN A 498 -27.33 -13.10 12.62
N ILE A 499 -26.34 -12.81 13.47
CA ILE A 499 -26.56 -12.19 14.79
C ILE A 499 -27.21 -10.81 14.62
N LYS A 500 -26.65 -9.95 13.75
CA LYS A 500 -27.21 -8.61 13.49
C LYS A 500 -28.65 -8.68 12.95
N GLU A 501 -28.96 -9.61 12.06
CA GLU A 501 -30.33 -9.85 11.60
C GLU A 501 -31.27 -10.29 12.73
N LEU A 502 -30.79 -11.08 13.69
CA LEU A 502 -31.58 -11.51 14.85
C LEU A 502 -31.78 -10.34 15.83
N GLU A 503 -30.76 -9.51 16.06
CA GLU A 503 -30.84 -8.28 16.85
C GLU A 503 -31.84 -7.29 16.23
N GLU A 504 -31.78 -7.06 14.91
CA GLU A 504 -32.73 -6.20 14.20
C GLU A 504 -34.18 -6.74 14.28
N LYS A 505 -34.38 -8.06 14.15
CA LYS A 505 -35.69 -8.71 14.33
C LYS A 505 -36.19 -8.59 15.79
N PHE A 506 -35.29 -8.72 16.77
CA PHE A 506 -35.61 -8.56 18.19
C PHE A 506 -35.98 -7.11 18.53
N LEU A 507 -35.21 -6.12 18.06
CA LEU A 507 -35.51 -4.69 18.22
C LEU A 507 -36.85 -4.32 17.57
N PHE A 508 -37.14 -4.85 16.38
CA PHE A 508 -38.44 -4.65 15.73
C PHE A 508 -39.60 -5.22 16.56
N LEU A 509 -39.47 -6.46 17.06
CA LEU A 509 -40.47 -7.07 17.93
C LEU A 509 -40.64 -6.28 19.24
N PHE A 510 -39.54 -5.87 19.87
CA PHE A 510 -39.55 -5.06 21.09
C PHE A 510 -40.30 -3.75 20.88
N LEU A 511 -39.93 -2.97 19.85
CA LEU A 511 -40.63 -1.73 19.48
C LEU A 511 -42.11 -1.96 19.17
N PHE A 512 -42.45 -3.03 18.45
CA PHE A 512 -43.83 -3.38 18.14
C PHE A 512 -44.66 -3.68 19.41
N PHE A 513 -44.12 -4.48 20.34
CA PHE A 513 -44.78 -4.77 21.61
C PHE A 513 -44.84 -3.56 22.56
N SER A 514 -43.80 -2.72 22.61
CA SER A 514 -43.83 -1.47 23.37
C SER A 514 -44.89 -0.52 22.83
N LEU A 515 -45.00 -0.37 21.50
CA LEU A 515 -46.03 0.47 20.88
C LEU A 515 -47.44 -0.10 21.12
N ALA A 516 -47.62 -1.41 21.01
CA ALA A 516 -48.88 -2.08 21.31
C ALA A 516 -49.30 -1.89 22.78
N PHE A 517 -48.34 -1.93 23.72
CA PHE A 517 -48.59 -1.66 25.14
C PHE A 517 -48.99 -0.20 25.39
N ILE A 518 -48.30 0.76 24.76
CA ILE A 518 -48.64 2.20 24.84
C ILE A 518 -50.01 2.52 24.22
N LEU A 519 -50.42 1.79 23.18
CA LEU A 519 -51.74 1.95 22.54
C LEU A 519 -52.88 1.20 23.27
N TRP A 520 -52.55 0.31 24.20
CA TRP A 520 -53.52 -0.44 25.02
C TRP A 520 -53.75 0.20 26.39
N SER A 521 -52.73 0.90 26.92
CA SER A 521 -52.81 1.68 28.17
C SER A 521 -53.42 3.08 27.99
#